data_AF-A0A9W7YFC8-F1
#
_entry.id   AF-A0A9W7YFC8-F1
#
_cell.length_a   1.000
_cell.length_b   1.000
_cell.length_c   1.000
_cell.angle_alpha   90.00
_cell.angle_beta   90.00
_cell.angle_gamma   90.00
#
_symmetry.space_group_name_H-M   'P 1'
#
loop_
_entity.id
_entity.type
_entity.pdbx_description
1 polymer ?
#
loop_
_entity_poly.entity_id
_entity_poly.type
_entity_poly.pdbx_seq_one_letter_code
_entity_poly.pdbx_strand_id
1 'polypeptide(L)'
;PIVGPRALLLLLASAGILFGAMALVISARSDVYSLSKPQWQPSCTGHGGWAIWLPYGIVIAHVALVFPVLEVAMVMIHNRHSVRADILACMVLSQMATVAYVIWTTLLGGLRDYLSELFVVWVAALATNISSLRTEFNQVMEDRTRSEEFLAFSTRFYRSELPSFLSDYHLLKCKVLEVLMENQQQQQVPGAADHGPGTECSNTGAEVPAPQCMQRPPASTAAKSGDLLNRHPLAADVPVTIGIFEAVATLLPHVAVDKKTQFPGAVKSAFSAFVHAHLACGPNSTLGIPAEIASEVQAAVEQSNVVLSVLDRAKDEALLLLCTNEFLGYCRWLETQGCSARQ
;
A
#
# COMPACT_ATOMS: atom_id res chain seq x y z
N PRO A 1 3.13 -23.18 1.12
CA PRO A 1 2.37 -22.27 0.22
C PRO A 1 2.89 -22.34 -1.23
N ILE A 2 2.11 -23.05 -2.05
CA ILE A 2 2.28 -23.24 -3.48
C ILE A 2 1.99 -21.90 -4.17
N VAL A 3 2.84 -21.46 -5.10
CA VAL A 3 2.52 -20.29 -5.94
C VAL A 3 1.19 -20.58 -6.62
N GLY A 4 0.18 -19.77 -6.31
CA GLY A 4 -1.17 -20.01 -6.80
C GLY A 4 -1.15 -20.05 -8.34
N PRO A 5 -1.88 -20.98 -8.98
CA PRO A 5 -1.88 -21.15 -10.43
C PRO A 5 -2.24 -19.86 -11.20
N ARG A 6 -2.88 -18.89 -10.53
CA ARG A 6 -3.19 -17.56 -11.06
C ARG A 6 -1.95 -16.69 -11.28
N ALA A 7 -0.96 -16.74 -10.40
CA ALA A 7 0.27 -15.96 -10.54
C ALA A 7 1.15 -16.47 -11.69
N LEU A 8 1.24 -17.80 -11.82
CA LEU A 8 1.91 -18.45 -12.95
C LEU A 8 1.21 -18.13 -14.27
N LEU A 9 -0.12 -18.15 -14.30
CA LEU A 9 -0.89 -17.81 -15.50
C LEU A 9 -0.70 -16.35 -15.92
N LEU A 10 -0.71 -15.41 -14.97
CA LEU A 10 -0.50 -13.98 -15.25
C LEU A 10 0.89 -13.72 -15.84
N LEU A 11 1.89 -14.45 -15.36
CA LEU A 11 3.26 -14.30 -15.81
C LEU A 11 3.51 -14.98 -17.17
N LEU A 12 2.94 -16.16 -17.40
CA LEU A 12 2.96 -16.79 -18.72
C LEU A 12 2.21 -15.93 -19.76
N ALA A 13 1.11 -15.28 -19.35
CA ALA A 13 0.40 -14.34 -20.20
C ALA A 13 1.23 -13.08 -20.49
N SER A 14 1.93 -12.50 -19.50
CA SER A 14 2.79 -11.32 -19.73
C SER A 14 3.96 -11.65 -20.66
N ALA A 15 4.61 -12.79 -20.45
CA ALA A 15 5.66 -13.29 -21.33
C ALA A 15 5.13 -13.53 -22.75
N GLY A 16 3.94 -14.14 -22.89
CA GLY A 16 3.29 -14.37 -24.19
C GLY A 16 2.96 -13.08 -24.94
N ILE A 17 2.48 -12.04 -24.24
CA ILE A 17 2.21 -10.72 -24.81
C ILE A 17 3.51 -10.05 -25.26
N LEU A 18 4.57 -10.12 -24.45
CA LEU A 18 5.90 -9.59 -24.79
C LEU A 18 6.48 -10.29 -26.03
N PHE A 19 6.37 -11.62 -26.11
CA PHE A 19 6.76 -12.38 -27.30
C PHE A 19 5.94 -12.00 -28.53
N GLY A 20 4.62 -11.87 -28.39
CA GLY A 20 3.72 -11.48 -29.46
C GLY A 20 4.03 -10.08 -30.00
N ALA A 21 4.22 -9.10 -29.11
CA ALA A 21 4.57 -7.73 -29.48
C ALA A 21 5.93 -7.66 -30.18
N MET A 22 6.93 -8.39 -29.68
CA MET A 22 8.24 -8.50 -30.31
C MET A 22 8.13 -9.12 -31.71
N ALA A 23 7.36 -10.21 -31.87
CA ALA A 23 7.15 -10.85 -33.17
C ALA A 23 6.44 -9.92 -34.17
N LEU A 24 5.45 -9.14 -33.71
CA LEU A 24 4.71 -8.19 -34.53
C LEU A 24 5.60 -7.03 -34.99
N VAL A 25 6.44 -6.50 -34.11
CA VAL A 25 7.44 -5.47 -34.41
C VAL A 25 8.48 -5.99 -35.42
N ILE A 26 8.98 -7.21 -35.23
CA ILE A 26 9.90 -7.87 -36.18
C ILE A 26 9.24 -8.03 -37.55
N SER A 27 7.98 -8.46 -37.58
CA SER A 27 7.22 -8.63 -38.81
C SER A 27 6.96 -7.30 -39.53
N ALA A 28 6.66 -6.23 -38.79
CA ALA A 28 6.36 -4.90 -39.35
C ALA A 28 7.60 -4.15 -39.86
N ARG A 29 8.78 -4.37 -39.25
CA ARG A 29 10.03 -3.67 -39.60
C ARG A 29 10.89 -4.41 -40.63
N SER A 30 10.66 -5.71 -40.80
CA SER A 30 11.45 -6.51 -41.70
C SER A 30 11.04 -6.28 -43.17
N ASP A 31 11.83 -5.52 -43.92
CA ASP A 31 11.76 -5.51 -45.39
C ASP A 31 12.01 -6.91 -45.99
N VAL A 32 12.61 -7.83 -45.22
CA VAL A 32 12.86 -9.24 -45.56
C VAL A 32 11.56 -10.08 -45.52
N TYR A 33 10.53 -9.65 -44.76
CA TYR A 33 9.22 -10.31 -44.66
C TYR A 33 8.09 -9.50 -45.31
N SER A 34 8.39 -8.37 -45.95
CA SER A 34 7.42 -7.66 -46.78
C SER A 34 7.07 -8.53 -47.99
N LEU A 35 5.90 -9.16 -47.96
CA LEU A 35 5.34 -9.97 -49.05
C LEU A 35 5.19 -9.21 -50.39
N SER A 36 5.49 -7.90 -50.43
CA SER A 36 5.23 -7.01 -51.55
C SER A 36 6.45 -6.47 -52.30
N LYS A 37 7.72 -6.78 -51.93
CA LYS A 37 8.89 -6.24 -52.64
C LYS A 37 9.84 -7.33 -53.19
N PRO A 38 9.72 -7.71 -54.48
CA PRO A 38 10.63 -8.63 -55.13
C PRO A 38 11.84 -7.85 -55.70
N GLN A 39 12.82 -7.50 -54.87
CA GLN A 39 14.16 -7.13 -55.37
C GLN A 39 15.21 -7.23 -54.25
N TRP A 40 15.67 -8.47 -54.05
CA TRP A 40 16.83 -8.77 -53.21
C TRP A 40 18.11 -8.48 -54.00
N GLN A 41 18.94 -7.53 -53.52
CA GLN A 41 20.34 -7.44 -53.94
C GLN A 41 21.22 -8.39 -53.11
N PRO A 42 22.12 -9.16 -53.75
CA PRO A 42 22.95 -10.16 -53.11
C PRO A 42 24.22 -9.54 -52.54
N SER A 43 24.12 -8.96 -51.35
CA SER A 43 25.25 -8.89 -50.42
C SER A 43 24.73 -9.09 -49.01
N CYS A 44 24.12 -10.27 -48.81
CA CYS A 44 23.42 -10.74 -47.61
C CYS A 44 24.34 -11.04 -46.41
N THR A 45 25.54 -10.46 -46.36
CA THR A 45 26.48 -10.58 -45.22
C THR A 45 27.02 -9.22 -44.75
N GLY A 46 26.58 -8.11 -45.33
CA GLY A 46 27.15 -6.78 -45.06
C GLY A 46 26.54 -6.06 -43.86
N HIS A 47 27.22 -6.15 -42.71
CA HIS A 47 27.27 -5.23 -41.56
C HIS A 47 26.00 -4.73 -40.83
N GLY A 48 24.79 -4.75 -41.39
CA GLY A 48 23.59 -4.19 -40.73
C GLY A 48 22.80 -5.18 -39.88
N GLY A 49 22.75 -6.45 -40.27
CA GLY A 49 21.88 -7.46 -39.64
C GLY A 49 22.29 -7.81 -38.22
N TRP A 50 23.57 -8.13 -38.00
CA TRP A 50 24.08 -8.55 -36.68
C TRP A 50 23.97 -7.45 -35.62
N ALA A 51 24.12 -6.18 -36.01
CA ALA A 51 23.97 -5.05 -35.10
C ALA A 51 22.56 -4.94 -34.51
N ILE A 52 21.56 -5.43 -35.24
CA ILE A 52 20.15 -5.40 -34.84
C ILE A 52 19.77 -6.71 -34.14
N TRP A 53 20.10 -7.86 -34.73
CA TRP A 53 19.71 -9.18 -34.22
C TRP A 53 20.38 -9.57 -32.91
N LEU A 54 21.61 -9.10 -32.64
CA LEU A 54 22.32 -9.44 -31.41
C LEU A 54 21.65 -8.85 -30.14
N PRO A 55 21.33 -7.54 -30.07
CA PRO A 55 20.54 -7.00 -28.96
C PRO A 55 19.20 -7.72 -28.77
N TYR A 56 18.51 -8.03 -29.87
CA TYR A 56 17.23 -8.77 -29.80
C TYR A 56 17.41 -10.20 -29.30
N GLY A 57 18.45 -10.91 -29.74
CA GLY A 57 18.78 -12.24 -29.25
C GLY A 57 19.10 -12.25 -27.76
N ILE A 58 19.80 -11.22 -27.25
CA ILE A 58 20.09 -11.06 -25.82
C ILE A 58 18.81 -10.82 -25.03
N VAL A 59 17.92 -9.96 -25.52
CA VAL A 59 16.61 -9.70 -24.87
C VAL A 59 15.75 -10.96 -24.87
N ILE A 60 15.65 -11.67 -26.00
CA ILE A 60 14.89 -12.92 -26.09
C ILE A 60 15.49 -13.96 -25.16
N ALA A 61 16.81 -14.14 -25.12
CA ALA A 61 17.46 -15.09 -24.21
C ALA A 61 17.23 -14.73 -22.73
N HIS A 62 17.30 -13.45 -22.36
CA HIS A 62 16.98 -13.00 -21.01
C HIS A 62 15.53 -13.29 -20.63
N VAL A 63 14.59 -12.99 -21.54
CA VAL A 63 13.16 -13.18 -21.29
C VAL A 63 12.77 -14.66 -21.27
N ALA A 64 13.31 -15.45 -22.21
CA ALA A 64 12.94 -16.84 -22.43
C ALA A 64 13.62 -17.83 -21.47
N LEU A 65 14.83 -17.51 -20.99
CA LEU A 65 15.64 -18.44 -20.20
C LEU A 65 15.93 -17.93 -18.79
N VAL A 66 16.36 -16.68 -18.65
CA VAL A 66 16.82 -16.17 -17.34
C VAL A 66 15.65 -15.96 -16.38
N PHE A 67 14.54 -15.38 -16.84
CA PHE A 67 13.37 -15.17 -15.97
C PHE A 67 12.72 -16.47 -15.49
N PRO A 68 12.42 -17.46 -16.34
CA PRO A 68 11.86 -18.74 -15.87
C PRO A 68 12.76 -19.46 -14.87
N VAL A 69 14.08 -19.41 -15.06
CA VAL A 69 15.04 -20.00 -14.12
C VAL A 69 15.03 -19.27 -12.77
N LEU A 70 15.03 -17.93 -12.78
CA LEU A 70 14.94 -17.13 -11.56
C LEU A 70 13.62 -17.37 -10.81
N GLU A 71 12.51 -17.54 -11.53
CA GLU A 71 11.21 -17.87 -10.93
C GLU A 71 11.22 -19.24 -10.24
N VAL A 72 11.75 -20.27 -10.91
CA VAL A 72 11.88 -21.60 -10.30
C VAL A 72 12.79 -21.53 -9.06
N ALA A 73 13.89 -20.77 -9.14
CA ALA A 73 14.78 -20.54 -8.00
C ALA A 73 14.04 -19.82 -6.85
N MET A 74 13.19 -18.83 -7.14
CA MET A 74 12.39 -18.14 -6.13
C MET A 74 11.33 -19.02 -5.47
N VAL A 75 10.69 -19.90 -6.23
CA VAL A 75 9.72 -20.87 -5.68
C VAL A 75 10.40 -21.78 -4.66
N MET A 76 11.66 -22.13 -4.91
CA MET A 76 12.49 -22.97 -4.02
C MET A 76 12.91 -22.25 -2.72
N ILE A 77 13.00 -20.92 -2.71
CA ILE A 77 13.33 -20.16 -1.49
C ILE A 77 12.09 -20.14 -0.58
N HIS A 78 12.13 -20.94 0.49
CA HIS A 78 10.99 -21.23 1.37
C HIS A 78 10.52 -20.07 2.27
N ASN A 79 11.12 -18.87 2.18
CA ASN A 79 10.92 -17.84 3.19
C ASN A 79 10.25 -16.54 2.67
N ARG A 80 9.21 -16.13 3.44
CA ARG A 80 8.41 -14.90 3.42
C ARG A 80 7.66 -14.55 2.12
N HIS A 81 6.33 -14.58 2.22
CA HIS A 81 5.39 -14.17 1.18
C HIS A 81 5.63 -12.75 0.62
N SER A 82 6.11 -11.81 1.44
CA SER A 82 6.41 -10.44 1.01
C SER A 82 7.55 -10.40 -0.02
N VAL A 83 8.69 -11.04 0.26
CA VAL A 83 9.88 -11.01 -0.63
C VAL A 83 9.56 -11.57 -2.02
N ARG A 84 8.70 -12.60 -2.08
CA ARG A 84 8.25 -13.17 -3.37
C ARG A 84 7.42 -12.20 -4.19
N ALA A 85 6.54 -11.43 -3.55
CA ALA A 85 5.71 -10.45 -4.23
C ALA A 85 6.55 -9.29 -4.78
N ASP A 86 7.55 -8.83 -4.02
CA ASP A 86 8.45 -7.74 -4.43
C ASP A 86 9.31 -8.14 -5.63
N ILE A 87 9.90 -9.35 -5.61
CA ILE A 87 10.72 -9.80 -6.74
C ILE A 87 9.84 -10.03 -7.98
N LEU A 88 8.63 -10.58 -7.81
CA LEU A 88 7.70 -10.75 -8.93
C LEU A 88 7.28 -9.39 -9.51
N ALA A 89 7.01 -8.40 -8.67
CA ALA A 89 6.73 -7.03 -9.12
C ALA A 89 7.93 -6.44 -9.88
N CYS A 90 9.15 -6.63 -9.39
CA CYS A 90 10.38 -6.19 -10.06
C CYS A 90 10.57 -6.87 -11.43
N MET A 91 10.33 -8.18 -11.53
CA MET A 91 10.37 -8.92 -12.80
C MET A 91 9.33 -8.39 -13.80
N VAL A 92 8.09 -8.20 -13.35
CA VAL A 92 7.02 -7.65 -14.19
C VAL A 92 7.35 -6.23 -14.66
N LEU A 93 7.84 -5.37 -13.77
CA LEU A 93 8.28 -4.01 -14.11
C LEU A 93 9.44 -4.03 -15.13
N SER A 94 10.41 -4.95 -14.97
CA SER A 94 11.51 -5.12 -15.92
C SER A 94 11.02 -5.54 -17.31
N GLN A 95 10.07 -6.47 -17.38
CA GLN A 95 9.44 -6.86 -18.64
C GLN A 95 8.68 -5.69 -19.28
N MET A 96 7.87 -4.98 -18.50
CA MET A 96 7.12 -3.80 -18.98
C MET A 96 8.06 -2.70 -19.49
N ALA A 97 9.17 -2.44 -18.79
CA ALA A 97 10.20 -1.50 -19.22
C ALA A 97 10.86 -1.93 -20.54
N THR A 98 11.09 -3.24 -20.72
CA THR A 98 11.64 -3.79 -21.96
C THR A 98 10.66 -3.63 -23.12
N VAL A 99 9.38 -3.96 -22.92
CA VAL A 99 8.31 -3.69 -23.91
C VAL A 99 8.28 -2.21 -24.26
N ALA A 100 8.24 -1.34 -23.24
CA ALA A 100 8.18 0.10 -23.41
C ALA A 100 9.40 0.63 -24.18
N TYR A 101 10.60 0.09 -23.93
CA TYR A 101 11.81 0.44 -24.65
C TYR A 101 11.76 0.01 -26.13
N VAL A 102 11.23 -1.18 -26.41
CA VAL A 102 11.03 -1.64 -27.80
C VAL A 102 10.01 -0.76 -28.52
N ILE A 103 8.88 -0.45 -27.88
CA ILE A 103 7.88 0.49 -28.41
C ILE A 103 8.50 1.86 -28.67
N TRP A 104 9.27 2.37 -27.70
CA TRP A 104 9.98 3.64 -27.79
C TRP A 104 10.91 3.71 -29.00
N THR A 105 11.75 2.68 -29.18
CA THR A 105 12.72 2.62 -30.28
C THR A 105 12.07 2.38 -31.65
N THR A 106 10.89 1.75 -31.70
CA THR A 106 10.29 1.30 -32.97
C THR A 106 9.15 2.16 -33.47
N LEU A 107 8.29 2.66 -32.58
CA LEU A 107 7.09 3.41 -32.93
C LEU A 107 7.25 4.92 -32.69
N LEU A 108 8.10 5.32 -31.74
CA LEU A 108 8.24 6.72 -31.31
C LEU A 108 9.51 7.38 -31.86
N GLY A 109 9.89 7.04 -33.10
CA GLY A 109 11.10 7.57 -33.74
C GLY A 109 11.21 9.10 -33.72
N GLY A 110 10.09 9.81 -33.92
CA GLY A 110 10.07 11.29 -33.87
C GLY A 110 10.25 11.88 -32.47
N LEU A 111 9.89 11.16 -31.40
CA LEU A 111 10.16 11.57 -30.02
C LEU A 111 11.60 11.30 -29.60
N ARG A 112 12.25 10.30 -30.23
CA ARG A 112 13.66 9.96 -29.99
C ARG A 112 14.61 11.12 -30.34
N ASP A 113 14.24 11.96 -31.28
CA ASP A 113 15.03 13.13 -31.65
C ASP A 113 15.05 14.19 -30.53
N TYR A 114 14.08 14.16 -29.61
CA TYR A 114 13.96 15.09 -28.49
C TYR A 114 14.38 14.50 -27.13
N LEU A 115 14.29 13.18 -26.97
CA LEU A 115 14.51 12.50 -25.70
C LEU A 115 15.55 11.38 -25.84
N SER A 116 16.52 11.37 -24.92
CA SER A 116 17.62 10.40 -24.90
C SER A 116 17.11 8.96 -24.88
N GLU A 117 17.81 8.04 -25.56
CA GLU A 117 17.54 6.59 -25.48
C GLU A 117 17.63 6.04 -24.05
N LEU A 118 18.31 6.75 -23.15
CA LEU A 118 18.38 6.40 -21.72
C LEU A 118 17.12 6.76 -20.93
N PHE A 119 16.20 7.56 -21.47
CA PHE A 119 15.02 8.04 -20.74
C PHE A 119 14.17 6.89 -20.18
N VAL A 120 13.88 5.87 -20.99
CA VAL A 120 13.07 4.71 -20.54
C VAL A 120 13.79 3.91 -19.46
N VAL A 121 15.12 3.75 -19.59
CA VAL A 121 15.95 3.08 -18.59
C VAL A 121 15.93 3.84 -17.27
N TRP A 122 16.03 5.17 -17.32
CA TRP A 122 15.93 6.03 -16.14
C TRP A 122 14.57 5.95 -15.46
N VAL A 123 13.47 5.99 -16.22
CA VAL A 123 12.11 5.85 -15.66
C VAL A 123 11.93 4.48 -15.00
N ALA A 124 12.42 3.41 -15.63
CA ALA A 124 12.37 2.07 -15.06
C ALA A 124 13.21 1.96 -13.78
N ALA A 125 14.44 2.48 -13.78
CA ALA A 125 15.31 2.50 -12.61
C ALA A 125 14.68 3.31 -11.46
N LEU A 126 14.08 4.46 -11.77
CA LEU A 126 13.37 5.29 -10.79
C LEU A 126 12.16 4.55 -10.20
N ALA A 127 11.33 3.91 -11.03
CA ALA A 127 10.19 3.15 -10.58
C ALA A 127 10.58 1.97 -9.67
N THR A 128 11.65 1.25 -10.03
CA THR A 128 12.21 0.16 -9.21
C THR A 128 12.74 0.70 -7.88
N ASN A 129 13.45 1.83 -7.90
CA ASN A 129 13.98 2.46 -6.68
C ASN A 129 12.85 2.91 -5.73
N ILE A 130 11.82 3.57 -6.26
CA ILE A 130 10.62 3.98 -5.49
C ILE A 130 9.93 2.75 -4.88
N SER A 131 9.80 1.68 -5.66
CA SER A 131 9.18 0.44 -5.18
C SER A 131 9.99 -0.21 -4.06
N SER A 132 11.31 -0.29 -4.22
CA SER A 132 12.22 -0.82 -3.18
C SER A 132 12.13 -0.02 -1.88
N LEU A 133 12.12 1.31 -1.97
CA LEU A 133 11.99 2.19 -0.81
C LEU A 133 10.66 1.96 -0.08
N ARG A 134 9.56 1.85 -0.83
CA ARG A 134 8.22 1.61 -0.28
C ARG A 134 8.14 0.27 0.43
N THR A 135 8.74 -0.78 -0.13
CA THR A 135 8.78 -2.10 0.50
C THR A 135 9.55 -2.06 1.81
N GLU A 136 10.73 -1.45 1.84
CA GLU A 136 11.52 -1.32 3.07
C GLU A 136 10.78 -0.51 4.14
N PHE A 137 10.13 0.59 3.73
CA PHE A 137 9.27 1.38 4.60
C PHE A 137 8.15 0.54 5.20
N ASN A 138 7.41 -0.22 4.38
CA ASN A 138 6.34 -1.09 4.87
C ASN A 138 6.87 -2.12 5.87
N GLN A 139 8.04 -2.71 5.64
CA GLN A 139 8.65 -3.64 6.59
C GLN A 139 8.99 -2.97 7.93
N VAL A 140 9.47 -1.72 7.91
CA VAL A 140 9.71 -0.93 9.13
C VAL A 140 8.39 -0.62 9.86
N MET A 141 7.33 -0.30 9.13
CA MET A 141 6.01 0.00 9.70
C MET A 141 5.26 -1.25 10.19
N GLU A 142 5.57 -2.43 9.66
CA GLU A 142 5.02 -3.73 10.10
C GLU A 142 5.70 -4.26 11.37
N ASP A 143 7.00 -3.99 11.55
CA ASP A 143 7.71 -4.32 12.78
C ASP A 143 7.42 -3.25 13.84
N ARG A 144 6.71 -3.63 14.90
CA ARG A 144 6.29 -2.70 15.96
C ARG A 144 7.46 -1.90 16.56
N THR A 145 8.56 -2.57 16.90
CA THR A 145 9.70 -1.91 17.56
C THR A 145 10.35 -0.90 16.61
N ARG A 146 10.54 -1.29 15.34
CA ARG A 146 11.14 -0.41 14.32
C ARG A 146 10.19 0.73 13.94
N SER A 147 8.88 0.48 13.89
CA SER A 147 7.87 1.50 13.65
C SER A 147 7.86 2.53 14.77
N GLU A 148 7.92 2.11 16.05
CA GLU A 148 7.98 3.04 17.18
C GLU A 148 9.25 3.90 17.14
N GLU A 149 10.41 3.30 16.84
CA GLU A 149 11.67 4.04 16.67
C GLU A 149 11.60 5.04 15.51
N PHE A 150 11.07 4.62 14.35
CA PHE A 150 10.91 5.48 13.18
C PHE A 150 9.95 6.65 13.44
N LEU A 151 8.81 6.41 14.09
CA LEU A 151 7.85 7.46 14.41
C LEU A 151 8.39 8.43 15.48
N ALA A 152 9.17 7.93 16.44
CA ALA A 152 9.87 8.77 17.41
C ALA A 152 10.93 9.65 16.73
N PHE A 153 11.70 9.09 15.78
CA PHE A 153 12.64 9.83 14.95
C PHE A 153 11.92 10.93 14.14
N SER A 154 10.85 10.57 13.44
CA SER A 154 10.01 11.46 12.63
C SER A 154 9.50 12.65 13.43
N THR A 155 8.93 12.38 14.60
CA THR A 155 8.45 13.40 15.55
C THR A 155 9.58 14.33 16.01
N ARG A 156 10.77 13.79 16.28
CA ARG A 156 11.91 14.56 16.81
C ARG A 156 12.54 15.49 15.77
N PHE A 157 12.70 15.03 14.53
CA PHE A 157 13.51 15.72 13.53
C PHE A 157 12.69 16.52 12.52
N TYR A 158 11.50 16.06 12.15
CA TYR A 158 10.66 16.71 11.14
C TYR A 158 9.53 17.55 11.74
N ARG A 159 9.27 17.41 13.06
CA ARG A 159 8.13 18.07 13.75
C ARG A 159 6.80 17.85 13.03
N SER A 160 6.69 16.72 12.37
CA SER A 160 5.56 16.30 11.57
C SER A 160 4.41 15.87 12.47
N GLU A 161 3.18 16.22 12.08
CA GLU A 161 1.96 15.72 12.73
C GLU A 161 1.53 14.34 12.17
N LEU A 162 2.20 13.84 11.12
CA LEU A 162 1.92 12.53 10.52
C LEU A 162 2.07 11.37 11.51
N PRO A 163 3.11 11.30 12.37
CA PRO A 163 3.19 10.27 13.40
C PRO A 163 2.02 10.29 14.38
N SER A 164 1.58 11.49 14.82
CA SER A 164 0.41 11.61 15.71
C SER A 164 -0.88 11.17 15.03
N PHE A 165 -1.07 11.53 13.76
CA PHE A 165 -2.21 11.09 12.96
C PHE A 165 -2.26 9.56 12.86
N LEU A 166 -1.14 8.90 12.55
CA LEU A 166 -1.08 7.44 12.47
C LEU A 166 -1.31 6.76 13.83
N SER A 167 -0.79 7.33 14.92
CA SER A 167 -1.02 6.81 16.27
C SER A 167 -2.50 6.88 16.66
N ASP A 168 -3.14 8.03 16.48
CA ASP A 168 -4.56 8.22 16.80
C ASP A 168 -5.46 7.41 15.84
N TYR A 169 -5.05 7.25 14.58
CA TYR A 169 -5.72 6.38 13.61
C TYR A 169 -5.69 4.91 14.06
N HIS A 170 -4.54 4.42 14.52
CA HIS A 170 -4.41 3.07 15.03
C HIS A 170 -5.25 2.88 16.31
N LEU A 171 -5.28 3.87 17.21
CA LEU A 171 -6.14 3.83 18.39
C LEU A 171 -7.63 3.75 18.02
N LEU A 172 -8.06 4.54 17.03
CA LEU A 172 -9.42 4.50 16.50
C LEU A 172 -9.74 3.12 15.89
N LYS A 173 -8.81 2.54 15.13
CA LYS A 173 -8.93 1.18 14.58
C LYS A 173 -9.14 0.13 15.68
N CYS A 174 -8.34 0.18 16.75
CA CYS A 174 -8.49 -0.74 17.87
C CYS A 174 -9.88 -0.61 18.53
N LYS A 175 -10.37 0.61 18.78
CA LYS A 175 -11.72 0.84 19.34
C LYS A 175 -12.84 0.28 18.45
N VAL A 176 -12.70 0.40 17.13
CA VAL A 176 -13.67 -0.20 16.20
C VAL A 176 -13.70 -1.72 16.33
N LEU A 177 -12.52 -2.35 16.39
CA LEU A 177 -12.40 -3.80 16.53
C LEU A 177 -13.00 -4.29 17.85
N GLU A 178 -12.70 -3.62 18.98
CA GLU A 178 -13.26 -3.96 20.29
C GLU A 178 -14.80 -3.94 20.28
N VAL A 179 -15.41 -2.85 19.80
CA VAL A 179 -16.87 -2.72 19.77
C VAL A 179 -17.51 -3.79 18.87
N LEU A 180 -16.88 -4.12 17.73
CA LEU A 180 -17.38 -5.18 16.85
C LEU A 180 -17.27 -6.56 17.48
N MET A 181 -16.17 -6.84 18.19
CA MET A 181 -15.99 -8.09 18.95
C MET A 181 -17.03 -8.24 20.08
N GLU A 182 -17.29 -7.18 20.84
CA GLU A 182 -18.31 -7.16 21.90
C GLU A 182 -19.72 -7.42 21.34
N ASN A 183 -20.07 -6.76 20.24
CA ASN A 183 -21.35 -6.98 19.56
C ASN A 183 -21.51 -8.43 19.08
N GLN A 184 -20.43 -9.04 18.61
CA GLN A 184 -20.42 -10.44 18.19
C GLN A 184 -20.64 -11.38 19.40
N GLN A 185 -19.99 -11.12 20.53
CA GLN A 185 -20.17 -11.91 21.75
C GLN A 185 -21.60 -11.81 22.29
N GLN A 186 -22.23 -10.63 22.23
CA GLN A 186 -23.62 -10.44 22.65
C GLN A 186 -24.61 -11.19 21.75
N GLN A 187 -24.35 -11.29 20.45
CA GLN A 187 -25.21 -12.04 19.52
C GLN A 187 -25.06 -13.56 19.67
N GLN A 188 -23.95 -14.04 20.21
CA GLN A 188 -23.67 -15.47 20.35
C GLN A 188 -24.22 -16.11 21.62
N VAL A 189 -24.79 -15.36 22.57
CA VAL A 189 -25.49 -15.95 23.72
C VAL A 189 -26.81 -16.52 23.20
N PRO A 190 -26.88 -17.84 22.91
CA PRO A 190 -28.09 -18.44 22.37
C PRO A 190 -29.09 -18.37 23.50
N GLY A 191 -30.29 -17.84 23.21
CA GLY A 191 -31.37 -17.76 24.18
C GLY A 191 -31.44 -19.05 24.98
N ALA A 192 -31.01 -18.95 26.24
CA ALA A 192 -31.33 -19.94 27.24
C ALA A 192 -32.85 -19.88 27.32
N ALA A 193 -33.48 -20.83 26.64
CA ALA A 193 -34.89 -21.07 26.71
C ALA A 193 -35.27 -21.17 28.19
N ASP A 194 -36.18 -20.28 28.58
CA ASP A 194 -37.38 -20.66 29.30
C ASP A 194 -37.16 -21.56 30.54
N HIS A 195 -37.16 -20.95 31.72
CA HIS A 195 -38.18 -21.24 32.74
C HIS A 195 -37.99 -20.35 33.98
N GLY A 196 -38.97 -19.48 34.22
CA GLY A 196 -39.11 -18.79 35.49
C GLY A 196 -40.17 -17.70 35.45
N PRO A 197 -41.45 -17.99 35.79
CA PRO A 197 -42.44 -16.97 36.01
C PRO A 197 -42.24 -16.33 37.39
N GLY A 198 -42.21 -14.99 37.41
CA GLY A 198 -42.45 -14.21 38.62
C GLY A 198 -41.21 -13.49 39.15
N THR A 199 -41.22 -12.16 39.14
CA THR A 199 -41.85 -11.38 40.21
C THR A 199 -41.68 -9.89 39.89
N GLU A 200 -42.73 -9.15 40.21
CA GLU A 200 -43.00 -7.75 39.96
C GLU A 200 -42.02 -6.73 40.56
N CYS A 201 -42.02 -5.56 39.90
CA CYS A 201 -41.93 -4.20 40.44
C CYS A 201 -40.65 -3.73 41.16
N SER A 202 -39.97 -2.75 40.55
CA SER A 202 -39.84 -1.42 41.16
C SER A 202 -39.26 -0.38 40.20
N ASN A 203 -40.05 0.68 40.00
CA ASN A 203 -39.66 1.94 39.40
C ASN A 203 -38.76 2.71 40.37
N THR A 204 -37.53 3.02 39.98
CA THR A 204 -36.73 4.06 40.63
C THR A 204 -36.27 5.04 39.58
N GLY A 205 -36.75 6.28 39.70
CA GLY A 205 -36.43 7.39 38.81
C GLY A 205 -34.94 7.69 38.80
N ALA A 206 -34.38 7.76 37.61
CA ALA A 206 -33.00 8.20 37.39
C ALA A 206 -32.99 9.70 37.04
N GLU A 207 -32.31 10.42 37.91
CA GLU A 207 -32.00 11.84 37.87
C GLU A 207 -31.22 12.23 36.61
N VAL A 208 -31.70 13.26 35.90
CA VAL A 208 -31.10 13.77 34.66
C VAL A 208 -29.92 14.68 35.00
N PRO A 209 -28.67 14.34 34.63
CA PRO A 209 -27.52 15.22 34.88
C PRO A 209 -27.54 16.39 33.91
N ALA A 210 -27.26 17.58 34.44
CA ALA A 210 -27.18 18.85 33.73
C ALA A 210 -26.12 18.84 32.61
N PRO A 211 -26.32 19.62 31.53
CA PRO A 211 -25.41 19.65 30.38
C PRO A 211 -24.07 20.27 30.75
N GLN A 212 -23.02 19.46 30.75
CA GLN A 212 -21.65 19.94 30.89
C GLN A 212 -21.23 20.72 29.64
N CYS A 213 -20.80 21.96 29.87
CA CYS A 213 -20.32 22.90 28.88
C CYS A 213 -19.11 22.31 28.14
N MET A 214 -19.14 22.31 26.79
CA MET A 214 -18.07 21.83 25.92
C MET A 214 -16.76 22.61 26.16
N GLN A 215 -15.91 22.13 27.06
CA GLN A 215 -14.51 22.54 27.09
C GLN A 215 -13.78 21.87 25.93
N ARG A 216 -13.19 22.70 25.06
CA ARG A 216 -12.33 22.28 23.96
C ARG A 216 -11.21 21.40 24.52
N PRO A 217 -11.07 20.14 24.09
CA PRO A 217 -10.02 19.26 24.59
C PRO A 217 -8.64 19.87 24.27
N PRO A 218 -7.68 19.82 25.21
CA PRO A 218 -6.35 20.38 25.02
C PRO A 218 -5.67 19.72 23.82
N ALA A 219 -5.11 20.53 22.93
CA ALA A 219 -4.40 20.06 21.75
C ALA A 219 -3.16 19.24 22.16
N SER A 220 -3.04 18.06 21.55
CA SER A 220 -1.86 17.18 21.52
C SER A 220 -1.41 16.56 22.84
N THR A 221 -2.05 15.45 23.20
CA THR A 221 -1.51 14.41 24.08
C THR A 221 -0.86 13.26 23.29
N ALA A 222 -0.02 13.56 22.29
CA ALA A 222 0.69 12.52 21.52
C ALA A 222 1.45 11.54 22.44
N ALA A 223 2.02 12.05 23.55
CA ALA A 223 2.68 11.21 24.55
C ALA A 223 1.71 10.27 25.31
N LYS A 224 0.44 10.64 25.49
CA LYS A 224 -0.56 9.74 26.12
C LYS A 224 -1.10 8.71 25.12
N SER A 225 -1.26 9.08 23.85
CA SER A 225 -1.71 8.12 22.82
C SER A 225 -0.74 6.95 22.69
N GLY A 226 0.58 7.19 22.75
CA GLY A 226 1.59 6.12 22.69
C GLY A 226 1.50 5.12 23.85
N ASP A 227 1.34 5.59 25.09
CA ASP A 227 1.20 4.70 26.27
C ASP A 227 -0.11 3.90 26.22
N LEU A 228 -1.20 4.51 25.71
CA LEU A 228 -2.48 3.81 25.51
C LEU A 228 -2.37 2.71 24.45
N LEU A 229 -1.73 3.00 23.32
CA LEU A 229 -1.50 2.01 22.26
C LEU A 229 -0.72 0.81 22.79
N ASN A 230 0.30 1.09 23.62
CA ASN A 230 1.20 0.06 24.12
C ASN A 230 0.53 -0.97 25.03
N ARG A 231 -0.57 -0.59 25.68
CA ARG A 231 -1.33 -1.45 26.59
C ARG A 231 -2.48 -2.18 25.92
N HIS A 232 -2.81 -1.82 24.68
CA HIS A 232 -3.97 -2.38 24.00
C HIS A 232 -3.63 -3.78 23.45
N PRO A 233 -4.38 -4.84 23.82
CA PRO A 233 -4.04 -6.21 23.42
C PRO A 233 -4.04 -6.38 21.89
N LEU A 234 -5.04 -5.81 21.20
CA LEU A 234 -5.16 -5.86 19.73
C LEU A 234 -4.11 -5.03 18.97
N ALA A 235 -3.41 -4.09 19.63
CA ALA A 235 -2.44 -3.24 18.94
C ALA A 235 -1.19 -4.02 18.49
N ALA A 236 -0.90 -5.15 19.15
CA ALA A 236 0.21 -6.03 18.74
C ALA A 236 -0.10 -6.82 17.46
N ASP A 237 -1.38 -7.07 17.18
CA ASP A 237 -1.81 -8.02 16.14
C ASP A 237 -2.16 -7.36 14.81
N VAL A 238 -2.34 -6.02 14.78
CA VAL A 238 -2.82 -5.30 13.59
C VAL A 238 -1.83 -4.22 13.14
N PRO A 239 -1.05 -4.45 12.07
CA PRO A 239 -0.13 -3.46 11.52
C PRO A 239 -0.82 -2.13 11.21
N VAL A 240 -0.16 -0.99 11.45
CA VAL A 240 -0.69 0.35 11.10
C VAL A 240 -0.89 0.54 9.60
N THR A 241 -0.14 -0.20 8.78
CA THR A 241 -0.24 -0.23 7.31
C THR A 241 -1.58 -0.74 6.82
N ILE A 242 -2.28 -1.59 7.60
CA ILE A 242 -3.57 -2.17 7.24
C ILE A 242 -4.71 -1.22 7.64
N GLY A 243 -5.64 -1.00 6.70
CA GLY A 243 -6.84 -0.16 6.88
C GLY A 243 -7.81 -0.71 7.93
N ILE A 244 -8.77 0.11 8.40
CA ILE A 244 -9.76 -0.34 9.39
C ILE A 244 -10.63 -1.45 8.79
N PHE A 245 -11.12 -1.24 7.56
CA PHE A 245 -11.94 -2.23 6.86
C PHE A 245 -11.23 -3.58 6.70
N GLU A 246 -9.98 -3.55 6.25
CA GLU A 246 -9.18 -4.77 6.02
C GLU A 246 -8.82 -5.48 7.33
N ALA A 247 -8.53 -4.72 8.40
CA ALA A 247 -8.29 -5.29 9.72
C ALA A 247 -9.53 -6.02 10.26
N VAL A 248 -10.71 -5.42 10.12
CA VAL A 248 -11.98 -6.05 10.52
C VAL A 248 -12.22 -7.32 9.70
N ALA A 249 -12.04 -7.28 8.38
CA ALA A 249 -12.21 -8.43 7.50
C ALA A 249 -11.24 -9.59 7.83
N THR A 250 -10.03 -9.26 8.27
CA THR A 250 -8.98 -10.24 8.60
C THR A 250 -9.20 -10.86 9.98
N LEU A 251 -9.54 -10.05 10.98
CA LEU A 251 -9.66 -10.51 12.37
C LEU A 251 -11.04 -11.06 12.73
N LEU A 252 -12.10 -10.60 12.05
CA LEU A 252 -13.48 -10.97 12.34
C LEU A 252 -14.14 -11.61 11.10
N PRO A 253 -13.62 -12.76 10.60
CA PRO A 253 -14.10 -13.38 9.36
C PRO A 253 -15.56 -13.86 9.43
N HIS A 254 -16.13 -13.96 10.63
CA HIS A 254 -17.53 -14.31 10.86
C HIS A 254 -18.50 -13.14 10.72
N VAL A 255 -17.99 -11.90 10.77
CA VAL A 255 -18.80 -10.70 10.54
C VAL A 255 -18.84 -10.45 9.04
N ALA A 256 -20.04 -10.43 8.44
CA ALA A 256 -20.20 -10.11 7.03
C ALA A 256 -19.88 -8.62 6.82
N VAL A 257 -18.63 -8.32 6.48
CA VAL A 257 -18.14 -6.95 6.29
C VAL A 257 -18.06 -6.67 4.79
N ASP A 258 -18.73 -5.62 4.35
CA ASP A 258 -18.72 -5.13 2.98
C ASP A 258 -18.26 -3.67 2.91
N LYS A 259 -18.02 -3.16 1.70
CA LYS A 259 -17.58 -1.76 1.49
C LYS A 259 -18.59 -0.71 1.97
N LYS A 260 -19.81 -1.13 2.32
CA LYS A 260 -20.90 -0.26 2.81
C LYS A 260 -21.07 -0.35 4.33
N THR A 261 -20.29 -1.20 4.99
CA THR A 261 -20.37 -1.41 6.43
C THR A 261 -20.00 -0.11 7.14
N GLN A 262 -20.92 0.35 7.99
CA GLN A 262 -20.79 1.62 8.70
C GLN A 262 -19.98 1.46 9.99
N PHE A 263 -19.40 2.58 10.44
CA PHE A 263 -18.80 2.67 11.76
C PHE A 263 -19.84 2.38 12.86
N PRO A 264 -19.48 1.58 13.90
CA PRO A 264 -20.33 1.39 15.06
C PRO A 264 -20.69 2.71 15.73
N GLY A 265 -21.95 2.85 16.17
CA GLY A 265 -22.46 4.07 16.80
C GLY A 265 -21.61 4.53 18.00
N ALA A 266 -21.13 3.58 18.81
CA ALA A 266 -20.29 3.85 19.98
C ALA A 266 -18.95 4.54 19.65
N VAL A 267 -18.45 4.40 18.41
CA VAL A 267 -17.15 4.94 18.00
C VAL A 267 -17.30 6.25 17.20
N LYS A 268 -18.52 6.65 16.82
CA LYS A 268 -18.76 7.86 16.01
C LYS A 268 -18.24 9.14 16.68
N SER A 269 -18.32 9.26 18.00
CA SER A 269 -17.78 10.43 18.72
C SER A 269 -16.24 10.49 18.65
N ALA A 270 -15.57 9.34 18.82
CA ALA A 270 -14.12 9.23 18.68
C ALA A 270 -13.67 9.49 17.24
N PHE A 271 -14.44 9.01 16.25
CA PHE A 271 -14.22 9.28 14.84
C PHE A 271 -14.31 10.78 14.54
N SER A 272 -15.39 11.45 14.96
CA SER A 272 -15.54 12.90 14.74
C SER A 272 -14.43 13.70 15.42
N ALA A 273 -14.01 13.31 16.64
CA ALA A 273 -12.89 13.94 17.32
C ALA A 273 -11.57 13.78 16.54
N PHE A 274 -11.33 12.59 15.98
CA PHE A 274 -10.17 12.32 15.12
C PHE A 274 -10.18 13.20 13.86
N VAL A 275 -11.31 13.26 13.15
CA VAL A 275 -11.46 14.09 11.94
C VAL A 275 -11.25 15.56 12.27
N HIS A 276 -11.80 16.07 13.37
CA HIS A 276 -11.59 17.46 13.78
C HIS A 276 -10.14 17.77 14.19
N ALA A 277 -9.44 16.80 14.80
CA ALA A 277 -8.07 17.01 15.24
C ALA A 277 -7.09 17.07 14.05
N HIS A 278 -7.28 16.20 13.05
CA HIS A 278 -6.29 15.96 12.01
C HIS A 278 -6.72 16.39 10.61
N LEU A 279 -8.01 16.37 10.30
CA LEU A 279 -8.55 16.57 8.95
C LEU A 279 -9.45 17.80 8.83
N ALA A 280 -9.49 18.67 9.85
CA ALA A 280 -10.28 19.89 9.78
C ALA A 280 -9.81 20.77 8.61
N CYS A 281 -10.71 21.05 7.66
CA CYS A 281 -10.44 21.99 6.58
C CYS A 281 -10.21 23.39 7.16
N GLY A 282 -8.94 23.77 7.27
CA GLY A 282 -8.52 25.10 7.67
C GLY A 282 -7.24 25.49 6.93
N PRO A 283 -6.94 26.80 6.84
CA PRO A 283 -5.71 27.30 6.21
C PRO A 283 -4.42 26.78 6.87
N ASN A 284 -4.55 26.17 8.05
CA ASN A 284 -3.46 25.62 8.85
C ASN A 284 -3.48 24.09 8.91
N SER A 285 -4.02 23.38 7.90
CA SER A 285 -3.84 21.93 7.85
C SER A 285 -2.35 21.61 7.67
N THR A 286 -1.75 21.18 8.76
CA THR A 286 -0.31 20.90 8.96
C THR A 286 0.11 19.53 8.42
N LEU A 287 -0.85 18.64 8.18
CA LEU A 287 -0.60 17.25 7.78
C LEU A 287 -0.17 17.07 6.33
N GLY A 288 -0.39 18.07 5.47
CA GLY A 288 -0.05 17.97 4.04
C GLY A 288 -0.92 17.00 3.24
N ILE A 289 -2.02 16.49 3.83
CA ILE A 289 -3.00 15.65 3.13
C ILE A 289 -3.78 16.53 2.12
N PRO A 290 -3.97 16.10 0.85
CA PRO A 290 -4.75 16.81 -0.14
C PRO A 290 -6.15 17.18 0.36
N ALA A 291 -6.56 18.43 0.08
CA ALA A 291 -7.82 18.99 0.55
C ALA A 291 -9.04 18.18 0.06
N GLU A 292 -8.93 17.55 -1.11
CA GLU A 292 -9.96 16.69 -1.67
C GLU A 292 -10.25 15.50 -0.75
N ILE A 293 -9.21 14.85 -0.22
CA ILE A 293 -9.33 13.69 0.67
C ILE A 293 -9.94 14.12 2.02
N ALA A 294 -9.46 15.24 2.58
CA ALA A 294 -10.01 15.78 3.82
C ALA A 294 -11.49 16.16 3.67
N SER A 295 -11.85 16.80 2.55
CA SER A 295 -13.24 17.18 2.25
C SER A 295 -14.17 15.98 2.06
N GLU A 296 -13.68 14.89 1.46
CA GLU A 296 -14.41 13.63 1.30
C GLU A 296 -14.75 13.01 2.66
N VAL A 297 -13.75 12.95 3.56
CA VAL A 297 -13.95 12.43 4.93
C VAL A 297 -14.90 13.33 5.72
N GLN A 298 -14.75 14.65 5.61
CA GLN A 298 -15.60 15.61 6.32
C GLN A 298 -17.05 15.54 5.83
N ALA A 299 -17.27 15.43 4.52
CA ALA A 299 -18.60 15.23 3.95
C ALA A 299 -19.25 13.93 4.45
N ALA A 300 -18.48 12.85 4.62
CA ALA A 300 -18.99 11.59 5.18
C ALA A 300 -19.43 11.73 6.65
N VAL A 301 -18.71 12.54 7.45
CA VAL A 301 -19.12 12.90 8.83
C VAL A 301 -20.44 13.66 8.82
N GLU A 302 -20.54 14.71 8.00
CA GLU A 302 -21.71 15.58 7.93
C GLU A 302 -22.98 14.83 7.50
N GLN A 303 -22.83 13.89 6.56
CA GLN A 303 -23.93 13.02 6.09
C GLN A 303 -24.26 11.88 7.06
N SER A 304 -23.50 11.73 8.16
CA SER A 304 -23.60 10.58 9.09
C SER A 304 -23.42 9.20 8.42
N ASN A 305 -22.90 9.18 7.18
CA ASN A 305 -22.69 7.98 6.37
C ASN A 305 -21.21 7.58 6.39
N VAL A 306 -20.72 7.27 7.59
CA VAL A 306 -19.32 6.97 7.83
C VAL A 306 -19.08 5.47 7.62
N VAL A 307 -18.55 5.10 6.45
CA VAL A 307 -18.16 3.72 6.11
C VAL A 307 -16.77 3.38 6.66
N LEU A 308 -16.52 2.11 7.00
CA LEU A 308 -15.24 1.68 7.61
C LEU A 308 -13.99 2.06 6.80
N SER A 309 -14.10 2.14 5.47
CA SER A 309 -12.97 2.46 4.58
C SER A 309 -12.76 3.96 4.35
N VAL A 310 -13.56 4.84 4.95
CA VAL A 310 -13.53 6.29 4.64
C VAL A 310 -12.17 6.94 4.96
N LEU A 311 -11.45 6.42 5.95
CA LEU A 311 -10.13 6.93 6.35
C LEU A 311 -8.95 6.24 5.64
N ASP A 312 -9.19 5.13 4.91
CA ASP A 312 -8.09 4.34 4.35
C ASP A 312 -7.26 5.17 3.36
N ARG A 313 -7.92 6.04 2.57
CA ARG A 313 -7.26 6.94 1.63
C ARG A 313 -6.41 8.00 2.32
N ALA A 314 -6.90 8.59 3.42
CA ALA A 314 -6.13 9.56 4.22
C ALA A 314 -4.93 8.90 4.91
N LYS A 315 -5.11 7.66 5.40
CA LYS A 315 -4.02 6.83 5.94
C LYS A 315 -2.96 6.54 4.88
N ASP A 316 -3.37 6.11 3.68
CA ASP A 316 -2.43 5.81 2.60
C ASP A 316 -1.60 7.03 2.19
N GLU A 317 -2.23 8.20 2.14
CA GLU A 317 -1.53 9.45 1.86
C GLU A 317 -0.55 9.81 2.99
N ALA A 318 -0.95 9.68 4.25
CA ALA A 318 -0.06 9.95 5.38
C ALA A 318 1.17 9.01 5.39
N LEU A 319 0.96 7.73 5.07
CA LEU A 319 2.04 6.75 4.92
C LEU A 319 2.94 7.10 3.72
N LEU A 320 2.37 7.55 2.61
CA LEU A 320 3.13 8.01 1.45
C LEU A 320 4.03 9.21 1.82
N LEU A 321 3.48 10.22 2.50
CA LEU A 321 4.21 11.40 2.94
C LEU A 321 5.36 11.04 3.90
N LEU A 322 5.14 10.13 4.85
CA LEU A 322 6.20 9.62 5.72
C LEU A 322 7.29 8.90 4.93
N CYS A 323 6.89 8.05 3.97
CA CYS A 323 7.82 7.31 3.12
C CYS A 323 8.67 8.24 2.24
N THR A 324 8.08 9.27 1.62
CA THR A 324 8.79 10.15 0.68
C THR A 324 9.62 11.21 1.40
N ASN A 325 9.13 11.75 2.52
CA ASN A 325 9.73 12.92 3.14
C ASN A 325 10.66 12.58 4.31
N GLU A 326 10.31 11.58 5.12
CA GLU A 326 10.95 11.35 6.42
C GLU A 326 11.82 10.08 6.43
N PHE A 327 11.38 9.02 5.73
CA PHE A 327 12.02 7.70 5.76
C PHE A 327 13.46 7.70 5.24
N LEU A 328 13.76 8.40 4.14
CA LEU A 328 15.13 8.53 3.64
C LEU A 328 16.08 9.22 4.64
N GLY A 329 15.53 10.08 5.51
CA GLY A 329 16.29 10.66 6.62
C GLY A 329 16.55 9.65 7.72
N TYR A 330 15.57 8.80 8.03
CA TYR A 330 15.70 7.72 9.01
C TYR A 330 16.74 6.66 8.57
N CYS A 331 16.72 6.23 7.31
CA CYS A 331 17.72 5.28 6.79
C CYS A 331 19.15 5.84 6.94
N ARG A 332 19.36 7.11 6.56
CA ARG A 332 20.66 7.78 6.74
C ARG A 332 21.05 7.92 8.21
N TRP A 333 20.10 8.20 9.09
CA TRP A 333 20.34 8.25 10.52
C TRP A 333 20.78 6.88 11.07
N LEU A 334 20.12 5.79 10.66
CA LEU A 334 20.52 4.43 11.04
C LEU A 334 21.94 4.07 10.56
N GLU A 335 22.31 4.45 9.33
CA GLU A 335 23.68 4.25 8.82
C GLU A 335 24.72 4.94 9.71
N THR A 336 24.45 6.17 10.15
CA THR A 336 25.37 6.89 11.04
C THR A 336 25.47 6.26 12.44
N GLN A 337 24.36 5.75 12.99
CA GLN A 337 24.34 5.07 14.28
C GLN A 337 25.05 3.70 14.23
N GLY A 338 24.85 2.94 13.14
CA GLY A 338 25.50 1.65 12.93
C GLY A 338 27.02 1.74 12.85
N CYS A 339 27.55 2.85 12.32
CA CYS A 339 28.98 3.14 12.36
C CYS A 339 29.49 3.46 13.77
N SER A 340 28.68 4.16 14.59
CA SER A 340 29.05 4.51 15.96
C SER A 340 29.00 3.31 16.93
N ALA A 341 28.13 2.34 16.69
CA ALA A 341 28.01 1.15 17.54
C ALA A 341 29.09 0.08 17.27
N ARG A 342 29.88 0.23 16.19
CA ARG A 342 30.98 -0.67 15.82
C ARG A 342 32.37 -0.13 16.18
N GLN A 343 32.46 1.08 16.73
CA GLN A 343 33.70 1.68 17.25
C GLN A 343 33.78 1.51 18.77
#